data_AF-A0A5P6P909-F1
#
_entry.id   AF-A0A5P6P909-F1
#
_cell.length_a   1.000
_cell.length_b   1.000
_cell.length_c   1.000
_cell.angle_alpha   90.00
_cell.angle_beta   90.00
_cell.angle_gamma   90.00
#
_symmetry.space_group_name_H-M   'P 1'
#
loop_
_entity.id
_entity.type
_entity.pdbx_description
1 polymer ?
#
loop_
_entity_poly.entity_id
_entity_poly.type
_entity_poly.pdbx_seq_one_letter_code
_entity_poly.pdbx_strand_id
1 'polypeptide(L)' 'MADRKAATRGRKPPAGERRQFLTSINREVVRRIKSAAALRDITASLLTGQISRGWLDRHQDGKKA' A
#
# COMPACT_ATOMS: atom_id res chain seq x y z
N MET A 1 23.28 -24.69 -12.73
CA MET A 1 23.82 -23.38 -12.34
C MET A 1 22.78 -22.33 -12.66
N ALA A 2 22.20 -21.66 -11.65
CA ALA A 2 21.19 -20.63 -11.88
C ALA A 2 21.87 -19.25 -11.95
N ASP A 3 21.84 -18.65 -13.14
CA ASP A 3 22.34 -17.30 -13.41
C ASP A 3 21.63 -16.26 -12.53
N ARG A 4 22.36 -15.68 -11.58
CA ARG A 4 21.91 -14.56 -10.75
C ARG A 4 22.00 -13.27 -11.57
N LYS A 5 20.87 -12.77 -12.09
CA LYS A 5 20.82 -11.44 -12.70
C LYS A 5 20.99 -10.35 -11.64
N ALA A 6 21.87 -9.39 -11.95
CA ALA A 6 22.24 -8.27 -11.09
C ALA A 6 21.04 -7.37 -10.74
N ALA A 7 20.90 -7.03 -9.45
CA ALA A 7 19.86 -6.15 -8.93
C ALA A 7 20.05 -4.72 -9.49
N THR A 8 19.29 -4.38 -10.53
CA THR A 8 19.33 -3.04 -11.11
C THR A 8 18.66 -2.06 -10.16
N ARG A 9 19.45 -1.06 -9.75
CA ARG A 9 19.08 0.05 -8.87
C ARG A 9 17.75 0.69 -9.30
N GLY A 10 16.71 0.49 -8.49
CA GLY A 10 15.49 1.31 -8.38
C GLY A 10 14.90 1.92 -9.65
N ARG A 11 14.33 1.11 -10.55
CA ARG A 11 13.38 1.65 -11.54
C ARG A 11 12.06 1.97 -10.82
N LYS A 12 11.66 3.24 -10.78
CA LYS A 12 10.28 3.61 -10.42
C LYS A 12 9.34 2.90 -11.41
N PRO A 13 8.24 2.27 -10.95
CA PRO A 13 7.28 1.64 -11.86
C PRO A 13 6.77 2.62 -12.88
N PRO A 14 6.38 2.14 -14.07
CA PRO A 14 5.58 2.94 -14.99
C PRO A 14 4.33 3.47 -14.26
N ALA A 15 4.03 4.74 -14.45
CA ALA A 15 2.83 5.38 -13.90
C ALA A 15 1.60 4.67 -14.48
N GLY A 16 0.94 3.86 -13.66
CA GLY A 16 -0.21 3.04 -14.06
C GLY A 16 -0.17 1.62 -13.53
N GLU A 17 1.01 1.08 -13.18
CA GLU A 17 1.10 -0.24 -12.54
C GLU A 17 0.82 -0.14 -11.04
N ARG A 18 -0.40 -0.52 -10.65
CA ARG A 18 -0.76 -0.70 -9.24
C ARG A 18 0.08 -1.85 -8.67
N ARG A 19 1.16 -1.51 -7.95
CA ARG A 19 1.97 -2.51 -7.23
C ARG A 19 1.10 -3.25 -6.22
N GLN A 20 1.08 -4.57 -6.31
CA GLN A 20 0.48 -5.41 -5.29
C GLN A 20 1.37 -5.38 -4.05
N PHE A 21 0.80 -5.00 -2.91
CA PHE A 21 1.49 -5.00 -1.63
C PHE A 21 0.89 -6.11 -0.77
N LEU A 22 1.67 -7.17 -0.56
CA LEU A 22 1.28 -8.30 0.26
C LEU A 22 1.92 -8.14 1.64
N THR A 23 1.10 -7.95 2.66
CA THR A 23 1.55 -7.78 4.05
C THR A 23 0.62 -8.54 4.97
N SER A 24 1.18 -9.07 6.06
CA SER A 24 0.42 -9.68 7.14
C SER A 24 -0.11 -8.60 8.09
N ILE A 25 -1.41 -8.62 8.34
CA ILE A 25 -2.11 -7.71 9.26
C ILE A 25 -2.94 -8.57 10.24
N ASN A 26 -3.13 -8.08 11.46
CA ASN A 26 -4.05 -8.70 12.41
C ASN A 26 -5.44 -8.94 11.75
N ARG A 27 -5.94 -10.18 11.88
CA ARG A 27 -7.21 -10.62 11.27
C ARG A 27 -8.39 -9.74 11.64
N GLU A 28 -8.44 -9.25 12.88
CA GLU A 28 -9.53 -8.39 13.35
C GLU A 28 -9.49 -7.03 12.66
N VAL A 29 -8.30 -6.48 12.45
CA VAL A 29 -8.12 -5.23 11.69
C VAL A 29 -8.57 -5.42 10.24
N VAL A 30 -8.21 -6.54 9.61
CA VAL A 30 -8.66 -6.86 8.24
C VAL A 30 -10.19 -6.92 8.16
N ARG A 31 -10.86 -7.52 9.15
CA ARG A 31 -12.34 -7.55 9.20
C ARG A 31 -12.92 -6.15 9.27
N ARG A 32 -12.41 -5.31 10.17
CA ARG A 32 -12.90 -3.93 10.33
C ARG A 32 -12.71 -3.10 9.07
N ILE A 33 -11.56 -3.24 8.39
CA ILE A 33 -11.32 -2.56 7.10
C ILE A 33 -12.34 -3.03 6.06
N LYS A 34 -12.58 -4.34 5.93
CA LYS A 34 -13.55 -4.87 4.98
C LYS A 34 -14.96 -4.37 5.25
N SER A 35 -15.42 -4.40 6.50
CA SER A 35 -16.74 -3.88 6.87
C SER A 35 -16.87 -2.38 6.58
N ALA A 36 -15.84 -1.59 6.90
CA ALA A 36 -15.84 -0.16 6.63
C ALA A 36 -15.83 0.18 5.14
N ALA A 37 -15.19 -0.66 4.31
CA ALA A 37 -15.21 -0.53 2.85
C ALA A 37 -16.58 -0.86 2.27
N ALA A 38 -17.21 -1.94 2.74
CA ALA A 38 -18.55 -2.33 2.32
C ALA A 38 -19.60 -1.25 2.62
N LEU A 39 -19.53 -0.61 3.79
CA LEU A 39 -20.41 0.51 4.15
C LEU A 39 -20.25 1.75 3.27
N ARG A 40 -19.13 1.87 2.54
CA ARG A 40 -18.79 3.02 1.69
C ARG A 40 -18.87 2.68 0.19
N ASP A 41 -19.33 1.47 -0.14
CA ASP A 41 -19.37 0.93 -1.50
C ASP A 41 -18.01 1.06 -2.25
N ILE A 42 -16.91 0.80 -1.53
CA ILE A 42 -15.56 0.81 -2.10
C ILE A 42 -14.77 -0.44 -1.73
N THR A 43 -13.72 -0.72 -2.49
CA THR A 43 -12.84 -1.86 -2.21
C THR A 43 -11.98 -1.62 -0.97
N ALA A 44 -11.71 -2.69 -0.21
CA ALA A 44 -10.80 -2.64 0.94
C ALA A 44 -9.40 -2.13 0.55
N SER A 45 -8.92 -2.47 -0.65
CA SER A 45 -7.63 -1.97 -1.18
C SER A 45 -7.64 -0.47 -1.45
N LEU A 46 -8.77 0.09 -1.91
CA LEU A 46 -8.92 1.54 -2.10
C LEU A 46 -8.98 2.27 -0.76
N LEU A 47 -9.82 1.78 0.17
CA LEU A 47 -9.94 2.33 1.51
C LEU A 47 -8.59 2.33 2.24
N THR A 48 -7.86 1.21 2.17
CA THR A 48 -6.52 1.11 2.79
C THR A 48 -5.56 2.14 2.20
N GLY A 49 -5.56 2.32 0.87
CA GLY A 49 -4.75 3.36 0.22
C GLY A 49 -5.08 4.78 0.69
N GLN A 50 -6.37 5.10 0.87
CA GLN A 50 -6.81 6.39 1.39
C GLN A 50 -6.37 6.61 2.84
N ILE A 51 -6.52 5.59 3.70
CA ILE A 51 -6.08 5.64 5.09
C ILE A 51 -4.56 5.83 5.17
N SER A 52 -3.80 5.07 4.38
CA SER A 52 -2.34 5.19 4.31
C SER A 52 -1.90 6.57 3.85
N ARG A 53 -2.57 7.14 2.84
CA ARG A 53 -2.31 8.51 2.39
C ARG A 53 -2.58 9.52 3.50
N GLY A 54 -3.76 9.47 4.13
CA GLY A 54 -4.09 10.38 5.23
C GLY A 54 -3.24 10.19 6.48
N TRP A 55 -2.64 9.01 6.69
CA TRP A 55 -1.64 8.82 7.73
C TRP A 55 -0.32 9.49 7.36
N LEU A 56 0.18 9.26 6.13
CA LEU A 56 1.42 9.86 5.62
C LEU A 56 1.33 11.39 5.59
N ASP A 57 0.21 11.97 5.14
CA ASP A 57 0.00 13.41 5.10
C ASP A 57 0.09 14.04 6.51
N ARG A 58 -0.29 13.29 7.55
CA ARG A 58 -0.23 13.72 8.96
C ARG A 58 1.09 13.43 9.65
N HIS A 59 1.86 12.46 9.15
CA HIS A 59 3.08 11.94 9.79
C HIS A 59 4.32 12.07 8.90
N GLN A 60 4.29 12.92 7.87
CA GLN A 60 5.50 13.43 7.23
C GLN A 60 6.25 14.39 8.17
N ASP A 61 6.56 13.91 9.38
CA ASP A 61 7.61 14.45 10.22
C ASP A 61 8.95 14.00 9.65
N GLY A 62 9.64 14.91 8.94
CA GLY A 62 11.08 14.80 8.72
C GLY A 62 11.60 14.91 7.29
N LYS A 63 10.76 14.98 6.26
CA LYS A 63 11.21 15.39 4.92
C LYS A 63 10.58 16.72 4.54
N LYS A 64 11.14 17.80 5.11
CA LYS A 64 11.09 19.11 4.48
C LYS A 64 11.61 18.97 3.05
N ALA A 65 10.91 19.61 2.12
CA ALA A 65 11.39 19.92 0.78
C ALA A 65 12.73 20.67 0.83
#